data_AF-A0A7S2IN96-F1
#
_entry.id   AF-A0A7S2IN96-F1
#
_cell.length_a   1.000
_cell.length_b   1.000
_cell.length_c   1.000
_cell.angle_alpha   90.00
_cell.angle_beta   90.00
_cell.angle_gamma   90.00
#
_symmetry.space_group_name_H-M   'P 1'
#
loop_
_entity.id
_entity.type
_entity.pdbx_description
1 polymer ?
#
loop_
_entity_poly.entity_id
_entity_poly.type
_entity_poly.pdbx_seq_one_letter_code
_entity_poly.pdbx_strand_id
1 'polypeptide(L)'
;TATDHTCYTMTSAGHEGCLNLLPIYADHILYPTLTDECFHTEVHHVTGEGEDKGVVYCEMQGRENTSSSLVDRQVLDLLYPTGGYSSETGGKMKNLHTLTNAQVIRYHTELYRPDNVIFILSGTAGEAE
;
A
#
# COMPACT_ATOMS: atom_id res chain seq x y z
N THR A 1 3.60 1.98 -2.90
CA THR A 1 2.31 2.37 -3.51
C THR A 1 2.52 3.55 -4.43
N ALA A 2 2.05 3.47 -5.67
CA ALA A 2 2.04 4.58 -6.62
C ALA A 2 0.65 5.27 -6.60
N THR A 3 0.38 6.16 -7.56
CA THR A 3 -0.91 6.87 -7.61
C THR A 3 -2.07 5.99 -8.08
N ASP A 4 -1.82 5.02 -8.96
CA ASP A 4 -2.86 4.20 -9.58
C ASP A 4 -2.62 2.68 -9.47
N HIS A 5 -1.51 2.27 -8.86
CA HIS A 5 -1.19 0.85 -8.66
C HIS A 5 -0.34 0.64 -7.40
N THR A 6 -0.35 -0.60 -6.91
CA THR A 6 0.57 -1.08 -5.88
C THR A 6 1.40 -2.20 -6.47
N CYS A 7 2.73 -2.05 -6.43
CA CYS A 7 3.66 -3.06 -6.88
C CYS A 7 4.34 -3.72 -5.67
N TYR A 8 4.32 -5.05 -5.65
CA TYR A 8 5.00 -5.88 -4.66
C TYR A 8 6.13 -6.62 -5.36
N THR A 9 7.37 -6.39 -4.93
CA THR A 9 8.55 -6.96 -5.56
C THR A 9 9.29 -7.84 -4.57
N MET A 10 9.60 -9.07 -4.98
CA MET A 10 10.52 -9.94 -4.27
C MET A 10 11.67 -10.35 -5.20
N THR A 11 12.86 -10.51 -4.64
CA THR A 11 14.04 -10.99 -5.36
C THR A 11 14.71 -12.06 -4.51
N SER A 12 15.09 -13.18 -5.13
CA SER A 12 15.87 -14.24 -4.49
C SER A 12 17.16 -14.50 -5.26
N ALA A 13 18.16 -15.11 -4.61
CA ALA A 13 19.44 -15.43 -5.23
C ALA A 13 19.37 -16.60 -6.25
N GLY A 14 18.25 -17.31 -6.34
CA GLY A 14 18.08 -18.47 -7.22
C GLY A 14 16.61 -18.85 -7.39
N HIS A 15 16.33 -19.68 -8.41
CA HIS A 15 14.98 -20.06 -8.79
C HIS A 15 14.27 -20.86 -7.69
N GLU A 16 14.95 -21.75 -6.98
CA GLU A 16 14.37 -22.50 -5.86
C GLU A 16 13.81 -21.58 -4.76
N GLY A 17 14.60 -20.59 -4.33
CA GLY A 17 14.16 -19.60 -3.34
C GLY A 17 13.00 -18.75 -3.84
N CYS A 18 12.99 -18.43 -5.15
CA CYS A 18 11.89 -17.68 -5.76
C CYS A 18 10.60 -18.50 -5.73
N LEU A 19 10.66 -19.74 -6.22
CA LEU A 19 9.52 -20.65 -6.30
C LEU A 19 8.97 -21.03 -4.92
N ASN A 20 9.83 -21.11 -3.90
CA ASN A 20 9.40 -21.36 -2.52
C ASN A 20 8.70 -20.14 -1.89
N LEU A 21 9.18 -18.92 -2.13
CA LEU A 21 8.59 -17.70 -1.58
C LEU A 21 7.35 -17.24 -2.35
N LEU A 22 7.29 -17.51 -3.66
CA LEU A 22 6.24 -17.06 -4.55
C LEU A 22 4.81 -17.38 -4.06
N PRO A 23 4.45 -18.64 -3.72
CA PRO A 23 3.10 -18.94 -3.27
C PRO A 23 2.75 -18.25 -1.95
N ILE A 24 3.71 -18.11 -1.03
CA ILE A 24 3.52 -17.41 0.26
C ILE A 24 3.26 -15.92 0.01
N TYR A 25 4.07 -15.31 -0.86
CA TYR A 25 3.95 -13.90 -1.19
C TYR A 25 2.63 -13.59 -1.91
N ALA A 26 2.22 -14.46 -2.84
CA ALA A 26 0.94 -14.34 -3.54
C ALA A 26 -0.26 -14.52 -2.60
N ASP A 27 -0.18 -15.44 -1.64
CA ASP A 27 -1.21 -15.65 -0.62
C ASP A 27 -1.40 -14.39 0.24
N HIS A 28 -0.31 -13.79 0.73
CA HIS A 28 -0.39 -12.54 1.49
C HIS A 28 -0.93 -11.35 0.69
N ILE A 29 -0.79 -11.35 -0.64
CA ILE A 29 -1.33 -10.27 -1.50
C ILE A 29 -2.81 -10.50 -1.79
N LEU A 30 -3.20 -11.72 -2.17
CA LEU A 30 -4.55 -12.03 -2.65
C LEU A 30 -5.52 -12.39 -1.52
N TYR A 31 -5.03 -12.98 -0.44
CA TYR A 31 -5.83 -13.48 0.69
C TYR A 31 -5.25 -13.01 2.04
N PRO A 32 -5.01 -11.70 2.24
CA PRO A 32 -4.43 -11.19 3.47
C PRO A 32 -5.36 -11.41 4.67
N THR A 33 -4.75 -11.51 5.85
CA THR A 33 -5.46 -11.38 7.12
C THR A 33 -5.47 -9.91 7.54
N LEU A 34 -6.65 -9.26 7.48
CA LEU A 34 -6.82 -7.83 7.77
C LEU A 34 -7.60 -7.63 9.08
N THR A 35 -6.98 -7.92 10.22
CA THR A 35 -7.64 -7.77 11.53
C THR A 35 -7.67 -6.30 11.99
N ASP A 36 -8.58 -5.98 12.91
CA ASP A 36 -8.67 -4.65 13.50
C ASP A 36 -7.41 -4.29 14.30
N GLU A 37 -6.74 -5.27 14.92
CA GLU A 37 -5.49 -5.07 15.66
C GLU A 37 -4.35 -4.68 14.73
N CYS A 38 -4.21 -5.36 13.58
CA CYS A 38 -3.23 -5.00 12.56
C CYS A 38 -3.51 -3.60 12.00
N PHE A 39 -4.79 -3.29 11.70
CA PHE A 39 -5.18 -1.96 11.24
C PHE A 39 -4.81 -0.88 12.27
N HIS A 40 -5.09 -1.11 13.56
CA HIS A 40 -4.83 -0.18 14.64
C HIS A 40 -3.33 0.17 14.75
N THR A 41 -2.43 -0.82 14.63
CA THR A 41 -0.98 -0.57 14.70
C THR A 41 -0.40 0.01 13.42
N GLU A 42 -0.86 -0.45 12.26
CA GLU A 42 -0.30 -0.06 10.96
C GLU A 42 -0.80 1.31 10.48
N VAL A 43 -2.08 1.63 10.69
CA VAL A 43 -2.70 2.80 10.05
C VAL A 43 -2.67 4.02 10.98
N HIS A 44 -3.54 4.03 11.98
CA HIS A 44 -3.71 5.17 12.89
C HIS A 44 -4.38 4.74 14.19
N HIS A 45 -3.87 5.25 15.31
CA HIS A 45 -4.52 5.23 16.62
C HIS A 45 -4.03 6.38 17.50
N VAL A 46 -4.76 6.65 18.57
CA VAL A 46 -4.36 7.63 19.60
C VAL A 46 -3.90 6.87 20.85
N THR A 47 -2.71 7.18 21.35
CA THR A 47 -2.15 6.55 22.56
C THR A 47 -2.84 7.04 23.83
N GLY A 48 -2.56 6.40 24.97
CA GLY A 48 -3.04 6.85 26.28
C GLY A 48 -2.52 8.24 26.68
N GLU A 49 -1.46 8.74 26.04
CA GLU A 49 -0.92 10.10 26.24
C GLU A 49 -1.53 11.13 25.28
N GLY A 50 -2.46 10.71 24.41
CA GLY A 50 -3.12 11.58 23.44
C GLY A 50 -2.30 11.83 22.18
N GLU A 51 -1.28 11.00 21.88
CA GLU A 51 -0.47 11.14 20.67
C GLU A 51 -1.04 10.31 19.52
N ASP A 52 -1.08 10.89 18.32
CA ASP A 52 -1.36 10.12 17.10
C ASP A 52 -0.15 9.24 16.74
N LYS A 53 -0.41 7.93 16.56
CA LYS A 53 0.56 6.91 16.16
C LYS A 53 -0.03 6.03 15.06
N GLY A 54 0.81 5.16 14.50
CA GLY A 54 0.50 4.29 13.38
C GLY A 54 1.63 4.37 12.36
N VAL A 55 2.01 3.26 11.74
CA VAL A 55 3.12 3.22 10.78
C VAL A 55 2.89 4.19 9.63
N VAL A 56 1.72 4.11 8.98
CA VAL A 56 1.33 4.98 7.86
C VAL A 56 1.13 6.43 8.32
N TYR A 57 0.47 6.64 9.47
CA TYR A 57 0.28 8.00 9.98
C TYR A 57 1.63 8.71 10.25
N CYS A 58 2.58 8.03 10.89
CA CYS A 58 3.92 8.56 11.16
C CYS A 58 4.70 8.84 9.86
N GLU A 59 4.60 7.96 8.86
CA GLU A 59 5.19 8.21 7.53
C GLU A 59 4.64 9.49 6.90
N MET A 60 3.31 9.63 6.90
CA MET A 60 2.65 10.79 6.29
C MET A 60 2.87 12.07 7.08
N GLN A 61 2.96 12.01 8.41
CA GLN A 61 3.33 13.15 9.24
C GLN A 61 4.72 13.70 8.88
N GLY A 62 5.68 12.83 8.57
CA GLY A 62 7.02 13.22 8.13
C GLY A 62 7.07 13.78 6.70
N ARG A 63 6.08 13.47 5.85
CA ARG A 63 6.11 13.77 4.41
C ARG A 63 5.17 14.89 3.97
N GLU A 64 3.93 14.92 4.47
CA GLU A 64 2.83 15.73 3.93
C GLU A 64 3.16 17.24 3.92
N ASN A 65 3.87 17.72 4.95
CA ASN A 65 4.21 19.14 5.13
C ASN A 65 5.59 19.54 4.59
N THR A 66 6.29 18.63 3.89
CA THR A 66 7.56 18.98 3.22
C THR A 66 7.30 19.89 2.02
N SER A 67 8.20 20.84 1.76
CA SER A 67 8.01 21.83 0.67
C SER A 67 7.84 21.17 -0.70
N SER A 68 8.57 20.08 -0.98
CA SER A 68 8.41 19.28 -2.19
C SER A 68 7.01 18.69 -2.30
N SER A 69 6.53 18.02 -1.24
CA SER A 69 5.19 17.42 -1.21
C SER A 69 4.09 18.46 -1.41
N LEU A 70 4.21 19.63 -0.78
CA LEU A 70 3.25 20.73 -0.96
C LEU A 70 3.19 21.22 -2.41
N VAL A 71 4.36 21.41 -3.05
CA VAL A 71 4.45 21.86 -4.44
C VAL A 71 3.93 20.80 -5.40
N ASP A 72 4.39 19.55 -5.28
CA ASP A 72 3.99 18.44 -6.15
C ASP A 72 2.48 18.23 -6.09
N ARG A 73 1.90 18.27 -4.88
CA ARG A 73 0.45 18.16 -4.69
C ARG A 73 -0.30 19.32 -5.34
N GLN A 74 0.17 20.55 -5.18
CA GLN A 74 -0.48 21.70 -5.81
C GLN A 74 -0.43 21.60 -7.34
N VAL A 75 0.66 21.07 -7.90
CA VAL A 75 0.78 20.80 -9.34
C VAL A 75 -0.23 19.74 -9.78
N LEU A 76 -0.33 18.61 -9.06
CA LEU A 76 -1.31 17.55 -9.36
C LEU A 76 -2.75 18.04 -9.26
N ASP A 77 -3.09 18.84 -8.24
CA ASP A 77 -4.42 19.42 -8.05
C ASP A 77 -4.80 20.35 -9.23
N LEU A 78 -3.83 21.07 -9.82
CA LEU A 78 -4.05 21.94 -10.98
C LEU A 78 -4.13 21.18 -12.31
N LEU A 79 -3.31 20.16 -12.49
CA LEU A 79 -3.26 19.36 -13.73
C LEU A 79 -4.41 18.35 -13.82
N TYR A 80 -4.82 17.79 -12.70
CA TYR A 80 -5.84 16.74 -12.61
C TYR A 80 -6.98 17.18 -11.68
N PRO A 81 -7.73 18.26 -12.01
CA PRO A 81 -8.77 18.80 -11.12
C PRO A 81 -9.92 17.81 -10.84
N THR A 82 -10.00 16.72 -11.60
CA THR A 82 -10.96 15.64 -11.43
C THR A 82 -10.27 14.28 -11.55
N GLY A 83 -10.66 13.32 -10.71
CA GLY A 83 -10.21 11.93 -10.79
C GLY A 83 -9.27 11.51 -9.66
N GLY A 84 -8.69 10.32 -9.78
CA GLY A 84 -7.82 9.74 -8.75
C GLY A 84 -6.44 10.39 -8.65
N TYR A 85 -5.94 10.99 -9.73
CA TYR A 85 -4.57 11.51 -9.79
C TYR A 85 -4.30 12.77 -8.95
N SER A 86 -5.35 13.48 -8.50
CA SER A 86 -5.24 14.54 -7.49
C SER A 86 -5.30 14.02 -6.04
N SER A 87 -5.48 12.71 -5.86
CA SER A 87 -5.53 12.11 -4.54
C SER A 87 -4.12 11.87 -4.00
N GLU A 88 -3.94 12.13 -2.71
CA GLU A 88 -2.74 11.72 -1.99
C GLU A 88 -2.91 10.25 -1.58
N THR A 89 -2.30 9.34 -2.34
CA THR A 89 -2.46 7.89 -2.15
C THR A 89 -1.67 7.34 -0.97
N GLY A 90 -0.70 8.08 -0.45
CA GLY A 90 -0.12 7.81 0.88
C GLY A 90 -1.11 8.06 2.02
N GLY A 91 -2.17 8.84 1.76
CA GLY A 91 -3.21 9.20 2.71
C GLY A 91 -2.95 10.57 3.34
N LYS A 92 -3.90 11.49 3.19
CA LYS A 92 -3.87 12.76 3.94
C LYS A 92 -4.09 12.46 5.41
N MET A 93 -3.29 13.06 6.31
CA MET A 93 -3.40 12.85 7.76
C MET A 93 -4.85 12.99 8.27
N LYS A 94 -5.55 14.04 7.81
CA LYS A 94 -6.96 14.28 8.18
C LYS A 94 -7.92 13.13 7.79
N ASN A 95 -7.61 12.42 6.71
CA ASN A 95 -8.44 11.31 6.22
C ASN A 95 -8.12 10.02 6.97
N LEU A 96 -6.86 9.82 7.36
CA LEU A 96 -6.43 8.65 8.14
C LEU A 96 -7.18 8.55 9.47
N HIS A 97 -7.49 9.68 10.12
CA HIS A 97 -8.30 9.72 11.35
C HIS A 97 -9.72 9.15 11.22
N THR A 98 -10.24 9.12 10.00
CA THR A 98 -11.62 8.66 9.71
C THR A 98 -11.65 7.34 8.95
N LEU A 99 -10.47 6.82 8.58
CA LEU A 99 -10.34 5.56 7.88
C LEU A 99 -10.70 4.41 8.82
N THR A 100 -11.44 3.43 8.32
CA THR A 100 -11.85 2.24 9.08
C THR A 100 -11.31 0.99 8.41
N ASN A 101 -11.07 -0.06 9.21
CA ASN A 101 -10.61 -1.34 8.67
C ASN A 101 -11.61 -1.93 7.66
N ALA A 102 -12.92 -1.74 7.86
CA ALA A 102 -13.94 -2.14 6.90
C ALA A 102 -13.78 -1.48 5.51
N GLN A 103 -13.31 -0.21 5.45
CA GLN A 103 -13.01 0.45 4.18
C GLN A 103 -11.76 -0.16 3.52
N VAL A 104 -10.74 -0.53 4.30
CA VAL A 104 -9.53 -1.21 3.80
C VAL A 104 -9.88 -2.58 3.24
N ILE A 105 -10.65 -3.38 3.98
CA ILE A 105 -11.14 -4.70 3.54
C ILE A 105 -11.94 -4.57 2.24
N ARG A 106 -12.85 -3.58 2.16
CA ARG A 106 -13.64 -3.33 0.95
C ARG A 106 -12.75 -2.97 -0.23
N TYR A 107 -11.80 -2.05 -0.04
CA TYR A 107 -10.85 -1.65 -1.09
C TYR A 107 -10.04 -2.84 -1.60
N HIS A 108 -9.51 -3.66 -0.70
CA HIS A 108 -8.77 -4.87 -1.05
C HIS A 108 -9.65 -5.85 -1.84
N THR A 109 -10.87 -6.12 -1.36
CA THR A 109 -11.84 -7.01 -2.03
C THR A 109 -12.18 -6.55 -3.45
N GLU A 110 -12.30 -5.23 -3.66
CA GLU A 110 -12.66 -4.66 -4.97
C GLU A 110 -11.51 -4.69 -5.98
N LEU A 111 -10.25 -4.54 -5.52
CA LEU A 111 -9.11 -4.28 -6.41
C LEU A 111 -8.07 -5.40 -6.47
N TYR A 112 -7.93 -6.23 -5.44
CA TYR A 112 -6.97 -7.35 -5.39
C TYR A 112 -7.59 -8.64 -5.93
N ARG A 113 -8.33 -8.53 -7.03
CA ARG A 113 -8.93 -9.68 -7.73
C ARG A 113 -7.93 -10.29 -8.72
N PRO A 114 -7.94 -11.61 -8.95
CA PRO A 114 -7.05 -12.24 -9.92
C PRO A 114 -7.14 -11.64 -11.34
N ASP A 115 -8.30 -11.14 -11.76
CA ASP A 115 -8.49 -10.48 -13.06
C ASP A 115 -7.89 -9.07 -13.16
N ASN A 116 -7.49 -8.48 -12.02
CA ASN A 116 -6.90 -7.14 -11.93
C ASN A 116 -5.43 -7.18 -11.46
N VAL A 117 -4.78 -8.35 -11.51
CA VAL A 117 -3.39 -8.52 -11.10
C VAL A 117 -2.51 -8.81 -12.33
N ILE A 118 -1.38 -8.11 -12.40
CA ILE A 118 -0.33 -8.38 -13.39
C ILE A 118 0.81 -9.08 -12.68
N PHE A 119 1.10 -10.31 -13.10
CA PHE A 119 2.20 -11.10 -12.56
C PHE A 119 3.41 -11.03 -13.50
N ILE A 120 4.55 -10.57 -12.98
CA ILE A 120 5.82 -10.50 -13.72
C ILE A 120 6.85 -11.35 -13.00
N LEU A 121 7.29 -12.42 -13.66
CA LEU A 121 8.39 -13.25 -13.20
C LEU A 121 9.56 -13.10 -14.17
N SER A 122 10.72 -12.71 -13.66
CA SER A 122 11.92 -12.50 -14.46
C SER A 122 13.13 -13.10 -13.76
N GLY A 123 13.88 -13.92 -14.49
CA GLY A 123 15.05 -14.61 -14.00
C GLY A 123 15.37 -15.84 -14.85
N THR A 124 16.45 -16.53 -14.52
CA THR A 124 16.78 -17.81 -15.14
C THR A 124 15.92 -18.91 -14.52
N ALA A 125 15.10 -19.58 -15.32
CA ALA A 125 14.50 -20.85 -14.91
C ALA A 125 15.60 -21.91 -14.84
N GLY A 126 15.60 -22.75 -13.80
CA GLY A 126 16.39 -23.98 -13.82
C GLY A 126 15.97 -24.88 -15.00
N GLU A 127 16.79 -25.86 -15.37
CA GLU A 127 16.40 -26.84 -16.39
C GLU A 127 15.08 -27.52 -15.97
N ALA A 128 14.15 -27.63 -16.91
CA ALA A 128 12.90 -28.35 -16.68
C ALA A 128 13.20 -29.85 -16.57
N GLU A 129 12.91 -30.46 -15.42
CA GLU A 129 12.82 -31.93 -15.28
C GLU A 129 11.55 -32.48 -15.94
#